data_AF-A0AA48RAZ5-F1
#
_entry.id   AF-A0AA48RAZ5-F1
#
_cell.length_a   1.000
_cell.length_b   1.000
_cell.length_c   1.000
_cell.angle_alpha   90.00
_cell.angle_beta   90.00
_cell.angle_gamma   90.00
#
_symmetry.space_group_name_H-M   'P 1'
#
loop_
_entity.id
_entity.type
_entity.pdbx_description
1 polymer ?
#
loop_
_entity_poly.entity_id
_entity_poly.type
_entity_poly.pdbx_seq_one_letter_code
_entity_poly.pdbx_strand_id
1 'polypeptide(L)'
;MPASKQEALDKFIASEEGQKTLGDFRRLVEILEADREKDGPRAYSHRHAPNLRIEPQEHKLAAAIARAREETAERLEKKDFSGSLRSLAKLHAPLSAFLDNVTVNVENADLRLNRLRLLAEARRVTAGVADFEKLIGEGAAQA
;
A
#
# COMPACT_ATOMS: atom_id res chain seq x y z
N MET A 1 27.63 4.48 -9.41
CA MET A 1 26.49 4.11 -10.26
C MET A 1 25.23 4.28 -9.42
N PRO A 2 24.19 4.99 -9.87
CA PRO A 2 22.91 4.94 -9.18
C PRO A 2 22.39 3.51 -9.23
N ALA A 3 21.99 2.95 -8.09
CA ALA A 3 21.42 1.60 -8.05
C ALA A 3 20.17 1.57 -8.94
N SER A 4 20.09 0.59 -9.84
CA SER A 4 18.89 0.37 -10.64
C SER A 4 17.68 0.16 -9.72
N LYS A 5 16.47 0.52 -10.17
CA LYS A 5 15.22 0.32 -9.42
C LYS A 5 15.14 -1.08 -8.80
N GLN A 6 15.51 -2.11 -9.57
CA GLN A 6 15.55 -3.49 -9.13
C GLN A 6 16.54 -3.73 -7.99
N GLU A 7 17.76 -3.20 -8.06
CA GLU A 7 18.80 -3.41 -7.05
C GLU A 7 18.50 -2.67 -5.75
N ALA A 8 17.94 -1.46 -5.86
CA ALA A 8 17.46 -0.71 -4.70
C ALA A 8 16.31 -1.44 -4.00
N LEU A 9 15.40 -2.03 -4.80
CA LEU A 9 14.28 -2.82 -4.31
C LEU A 9 14.77 -4.11 -3.65
N ASP A 10 15.70 -4.83 -4.25
CA ASP A 10 16.28 -6.08 -3.73
C ASP A 10 16.94 -5.87 -2.36
N LYS A 11 17.77 -4.83 -2.24
CA LYS A 11 18.35 -4.43 -0.95
C LYS A 11 17.31 -4.02 0.08
N PHE A 12 16.23 -3.38 -0.37
CA PHE A 12 15.16 -2.96 0.52
C PHE A 12 14.36 -4.16 1.03
N ILE A 13 13.94 -5.09 0.17
CA ILE A 13 13.20 -6.30 0.59
C ILE A 13 14.07 -7.25 1.43
N ALA A 14 15.39 -7.23 1.24
CA ALA A 14 16.34 -7.94 2.08
C ALA A 14 16.50 -7.30 3.49
N SER A 15 16.06 -6.05 3.67
CA SER A 15 16.10 -5.37 4.97
C SER A 15 14.85 -5.69 5.81
N GLU A 16 14.98 -5.60 7.14
CA GLU A 16 13.85 -5.75 8.06
C GLU A 16 12.68 -4.80 7.74
N GLU A 17 12.98 -3.56 7.33
CA GLU A 17 11.97 -2.56 6.97
C GLU A 17 11.16 -3.00 5.75
N GLY A 18 11.84 -3.56 4.74
CA GLY A 18 11.17 -4.07 3.54
C GLY A 18 10.35 -5.32 3.81
N GLN A 19 10.84 -6.25 4.62
CA GLN A 19 10.07 -7.44 5.02
C GLN A 19 8.79 -7.07 5.79
N LYS A 20 8.89 -6.14 6.74
CA LYS A 20 7.73 -5.63 7.50
C LYS A 20 6.73 -4.94 6.57
N THR A 21 7.22 -4.10 5.65
CA THR A 21 6.38 -3.43 4.65
C THR A 21 5.67 -4.43 3.74
N LEU A 22 6.39 -5.46 3.26
CA LEU A 22 5.83 -6.52 2.42
C LEU A 22 4.76 -7.33 3.15
N GLY A 23 4.96 -7.63 4.44
CA GLY A 23 3.98 -8.36 5.25
C GLY A 23 2.64 -7.62 5.36
N ASP A 24 2.67 -6.33 5.66
CA ASP A 24 1.46 -5.50 5.69
C ASP A 24 0.83 -5.32 4.32
N PHE A 25 1.67 -5.15 3.29
CA PHE A 25 1.18 -4.99 1.93
C PHE A 25 0.53 -6.27 1.40
N ARG A 26 1.07 -7.43 1.75
CA ARG A 26 0.47 -8.74 1.48
C ARG A 26 -0.90 -8.84 2.13
N ARG A 27 -1.01 -8.52 3.42
CA ARG A 27 -2.31 -8.51 4.12
C ARG A 27 -3.32 -7.58 3.46
N LEU A 28 -2.88 -6.38 3.06
CA LEU A 28 -3.71 -5.45 2.30
C LEU A 28 -4.23 -6.08 1.00
N VAL A 29 -3.36 -6.74 0.23
CA VAL A 29 -3.74 -7.40 -1.02
C VAL A 29 -4.71 -8.54 -0.75
N GLU A 30 -4.44 -9.40 0.22
CA GLU A 30 -5.33 -10.50 0.62
C GLU A 30 -6.73 -9.99 1.00
N ILE A 31 -6.83 -8.90 1.77
CA ILE A 31 -8.10 -8.26 2.10
C ILE A 31 -8.82 -7.75 0.85
N LEU A 32 -8.09 -7.06 -0.04
CA LEU A 32 -8.66 -6.56 -1.29
C LEU A 32 -9.16 -7.70 -2.18
N GLU A 33 -8.43 -8.82 -2.28
CA GLU A 33 -8.82 -9.97 -3.09
C GLU A 33 -10.03 -10.70 -2.50
N ALA A 34 -10.04 -10.93 -1.18
CA ALA A 34 -11.17 -11.54 -0.49
C ALA A 34 -12.47 -10.72 -0.66
N ASP A 35 -12.37 -9.39 -0.62
CA ASP A 35 -13.55 -8.53 -0.84
C ASP A 35 -13.85 -8.36 -2.35
N ARG A 36 -12.84 -8.45 -3.23
CA ARG A 36 -13.04 -8.43 -4.70
C ARG A 36 -13.84 -9.63 -5.18
N GLU A 37 -13.74 -10.77 -4.53
CA GLU A 37 -14.59 -11.93 -4.80
C GLU A 37 -16.08 -11.65 -4.51
N LYS A 38 -16.36 -10.78 -3.53
CA LYS A 38 -17.73 -10.40 -3.13
C LYS A 38 -18.33 -9.29 -3.98
N ASP A 39 -17.62 -8.18 -4.18
CA ASP A 39 -18.16 -6.99 -4.84
C ASP A 39 -17.66 -6.82 -6.30
N GLY A 40 -16.74 -7.67 -6.73
CA GLY A 40 -16.23 -7.70 -8.09
C GLY A 40 -15.02 -6.79 -8.36
N PRO A 41 -14.36 -6.99 -9.52
CA PRO A 41 -13.05 -6.41 -9.83
C PRO A 41 -12.98 -4.89 -9.97
N ARG A 42 -14.11 -4.17 -10.01
CA ARG A 42 -14.15 -2.72 -10.19
C ARG A 42 -14.68 -1.94 -8.99
N ALA A 43 -15.15 -2.61 -7.94
CA ALA A 43 -15.79 -1.97 -6.79
C ALA A 43 -14.93 -0.86 -6.15
N TYR A 44 -13.61 -1.08 -6.11
CA TYR A 44 -12.64 -0.18 -5.46
C TYR A 44 -11.85 0.70 -6.46
N SER A 45 -12.29 0.80 -7.72
CA SER A 45 -11.57 1.58 -8.74
C SER A 45 -11.69 3.10 -8.54
N HIS A 46 -12.73 3.52 -7.80
CA HIS A 46 -13.07 4.92 -7.53
C HIS A 46 -12.22 5.53 -6.40
N ARG A 47 -12.10 6.87 -6.39
CA ARG A 47 -11.42 7.59 -5.31
C ARG A 47 -12.14 7.39 -3.97
N HIS A 48 -11.35 7.34 -2.90
CA HIS A 48 -11.86 7.34 -1.54
C HIS A 48 -12.61 8.66 -1.26
N ALA A 49 -13.63 8.58 -0.41
CA ALA A 49 -14.48 9.68 0.00
C ALA A 49 -13.99 10.19 1.37
N PRO A 50 -13.38 11.39 1.45
CA PRO A 50 -12.76 11.88 2.69
C PRO A 50 -13.77 12.12 3.82
N ASN A 51 -15.05 12.27 3.49
CA ASN A 51 -16.20 12.39 4.40
C ASN A 51 -16.63 11.06 5.04
N LEU A 52 -16.18 9.92 4.52
CA LEU A 52 -16.46 8.58 5.06
C LEU A 52 -15.30 8.05 5.92
N ARG A 53 -14.33 8.90 6.29
CA ARG A 53 -13.23 8.55 7.18
C ARG A 53 -13.64 8.82 8.62
N ILE A 54 -13.87 7.76 9.38
CA ILE A 54 -14.33 7.85 10.77
C ILE A 54 -13.13 7.77 11.71
N GLU A 55 -12.24 6.81 11.46
CA GLU A 55 -11.12 6.52 12.34
C GLU A 55 -9.92 7.44 12.06
N PRO A 56 -9.19 7.89 13.09
CA PRO A 56 -8.01 8.72 12.89
C PRO A 56 -6.92 8.03 12.05
N GLN A 57 -6.90 6.70 12.03
CA GLN A 57 -6.01 5.86 11.21
C GLN A 57 -6.30 6.05 9.72
N GLU A 58 -7.56 6.21 9.31
CA GLU A 58 -7.95 6.49 7.90
C GLU A 58 -7.38 7.82 7.44
N HIS A 59 -7.46 8.84 8.30
CA HIS A 59 -6.91 10.17 8.01
C HIS A 59 -5.38 10.13 7.93
N LYS A 60 -4.73 9.43 8.88
CA LYS A 60 -3.27 9.25 8.88
C LYS A 60 -2.79 8.50 7.63
N LEU A 61 -3.47 7.42 7.25
CA LEU A 61 -3.13 6.64 6.06
C LEU A 61 -3.31 7.48 4.79
N ALA A 62 -4.43 8.18 4.62
CA ALA A 62 -4.65 9.07 3.48
C ALA A 62 -3.56 10.16 3.35
N ALA A 63 -3.22 10.82 4.46
CA ALA A 63 -2.17 11.83 4.47
C ALA A 63 -0.79 11.25 4.16
N ALA A 64 -0.50 10.05 4.69
CA ALA A 64 0.73 9.34 4.43
C ALA A 64 0.85 8.94 2.95
N ILE A 65 -0.22 8.42 2.34
CA ILE A 65 -0.28 8.08 0.91
C ILE A 65 0.00 9.30 0.04
N ALA A 66 -0.67 10.42 0.31
CA ALA A 66 -0.47 11.66 -0.43
C ALA A 66 1.00 12.12 -0.37
N ARG A 67 1.56 12.17 0.84
CA ARG A 67 2.95 12.55 1.07
C ARG A 67 3.94 11.58 0.40
N ALA A 68 3.72 10.28 0.54
CA ALA A 68 4.59 9.28 -0.06
C ALA A 68 4.54 9.34 -1.59
N ARG A 69 3.39 9.66 -2.18
CA ARG A 69 3.25 9.88 -3.63
C ARG A 69 4.04 11.09 -4.10
N GLU A 70 3.98 12.20 -3.37
CA GLU A 70 4.79 13.40 -3.67
C GLU A 70 6.28 13.12 -3.50
N GLU A 71 6.69 12.56 -2.36
CA GLU A 71 8.09 12.24 -2.09
C GLU A 71 8.64 11.22 -3.10
N THR A 72 7.86 10.21 -3.50
CA THR A 72 8.31 9.25 -4.51
C THR A 72 8.34 9.86 -5.91
N ALA A 73 7.39 10.72 -6.28
CA ALA A 73 7.43 11.43 -7.56
C ALA A 73 8.70 12.30 -7.67
N GLU A 74 8.98 13.15 -6.69
CA GLU A 74 10.17 14.02 -6.67
C GLU A 74 11.48 13.22 -6.71
N ARG A 75 11.52 12.07 -6.04
CA ARG A 75 12.70 11.22 -5.99
C ARG A 75 12.87 10.41 -7.27
N LEU A 76 11.78 9.98 -7.90
CA LEU A 76 11.83 9.34 -9.22
C LEU A 76 12.36 10.31 -10.28
N GLU A 77 11.99 11.59 -10.23
CA GLU A 77 12.59 12.62 -11.08
C GLU A 77 14.10 12.74 -10.88
N LYS A 78 14.56 12.59 -9.64
CA LYS A 78 15.99 12.59 -9.26
C LYS A 78 16.68 11.23 -9.47
N LYS A 79 15.98 10.22 -10.00
CA LYS A 79 16.45 8.82 -10.13
C LYS A 79 16.90 8.20 -8.80
N ASP A 80 16.36 8.69 -7.68
CA ASP A 80 16.64 8.21 -6.33
C ASP A 80 15.61 7.15 -5.91
N PHE A 81 15.82 5.91 -6.38
CA PHE A 81 14.95 4.79 -6.05
C PHE A 81 15.06 4.39 -4.57
N SER A 82 16.25 4.43 -3.97
CA SER A 82 16.46 4.07 -2.57
C SER A 82 15.72 5.00 -1.61
N GLY A 83 15.69 6.30 -1.90
CA GLY A 83 14.90 7.28 -1.15
C GLY A 83 13.40 7.08 -1.36
N SER A 84 12.98 6.72 -2.58
CA SER A 84 11.58 6.42 -2.89
C SER A 84 11.08 5.24 -2.06
N LEU A 85 11.88 4.16 -2.00
CA LEU A 85 11.59 2.98 -1.18
C LEU A 85 11.57 3.29 0.32
N ARG A 86 12.49 4.11 0.84
CA ARG A 86 12.42 4.58 2.24
C ARG A 86 11.17 5.42 2.53
N SER A 87 10.70 6.19 1.54
CA SER A 87 9.46 6.96 1.69
C SER A 87 8.24 6.03 1.75
N LEU A 88 8.25 4.97 0.93
CA LEU A 88 7.25 3.91 1.02
C LEU A 88 7.33 3.11 2.32
N ALA A 89 8.52 2.85 2.85
CA ALA A 89 8.70 2.17 4.14
C ALA A 89 7.99 2.91 5.28
N LYS A 90 7.89 4.24 5.20
CA LYS A 90 7.13 5.04 6.18
C LYS A 90 5.62 4.85 6.07
N LEU A 91 5.10 4.34 4.96
CA LEU A 91 3.69 3.96 4.80
C LEU A 91 3.34 2.69 5.60
N HIS A 92 4.31 1.83 5.88
CA HIS A 92 4.10 0.62 6.66
C HIS A 92 3.47 0.95 8.02
N ALA A 93 4.02 1.89 8.79
CA ALA A 93 3.49 2.22 10.12
C ALA A 93 2.00 2.65 10.14
N PRO A 94 1.54 3.64 9.33
CA PRO A 94 0.14 4.02 9.27
C PRO A 94 -0.74 2.93 8.62
N LEU A 95 -0.19 2.14 7.70
CA LEU A 95 -0.91 1.01 7.11
C LEU A 95 -1.13 -0.12 8.11
N SER A 96 -0.09 -0.53 8.82
CA SER A 96 -0.15 -1.54 9.89
C SER A 96 -1.19 -1.14 10.93
N ALA A 97 -1.10 0.11 11.43
CA ALA A 97 -2.06 0.64 12.38
C ALA A 97 -3.49 0.62 11.85
N PHE A 98 -3.69 0.92 10.56
CA PHE A 98 -4.99 0.83 9.91
C PHE A 98 -5.47 -0.63 9.84
N LEU A 99 -4.65 -1.58 9.38
CA LEU A 99 -5.04 -2.98 9.26
C LEU A 99 -5.33 -3.63 10.63
N ASP A 100 -4.62 -3.22 11.68
CA ASP A 100 -4.75 -3.78 13.02
C ASP A 100 -5.93 -3.17 13.80
N ASN A 101 -6.19 -1.87 13.63
CA ASN A 101 -7.26 -1.17 14.38
C ASN A 101 -8.55 -1.03 13.59
N VAL A 102 -8.51 -1.00 12.26
CA VAL A 102 -9.66 -0.71 11.41
C VAL A 102 -10.15 -1.99 10.75
N THR A 103 -11.27 -2.51 11.25
CA THR A 103 -11.95 -3.65 10.63
C THR A 103 -12.57 -3.23 9.30
N VAL A 104 -12.10 -3.79 8.18
CA VAL A 104 -12.66 -3.45 6.86
C VAL A 104 -14.08 -3.99 6.70
N ASN A 105 -14.36 -5.15 7.30
CA ASN A 105 -15.68 -5.77 7.33
C ASN A 105 -16.57 -5.12 8.40
N VAL A 106 -17.08 -3.92 8.11
CA VAL A 106 -18.12 -3.24 8.90
C VAL A 106 -19.50 -3.42 8.27
N GLU A 107 -20.54 -3.27 9.09
CA GLU A 107 -21.95 -3.38 8.66
C GLU A 107 -22.33 -2.34 7.61
N ASN A 108 -21.68 -1.16 7.63
CA ASN A 108 -21.94 -0.09 6.69
C ASN A 108 -21.16 -0.31 5.38
N ALA A 109 -21.88 -0.63 4.31
CA ALA A 109 -21.30 -0.87 2.98
C ALA A 109 -20.53 0.33 2.42
N ASP A 110 -21.01 1.56 2.61
CA ASP A 110 -20.32 2.77 2.16
C ASP A 110 -18.98 2.98 2.88
N LEU A 111 -18.93 2.77 4.19
CA LEU A 111 -17.69 2.85 4.97
C LEU A 111 -16.71 1.75 4.58
N ARG A 112 -17.18 0.50 4.44
CA ARG A 112 -16.37 -0.62 3.97
C ARG A 112 -15.78 -0.34 2.60
N LEU A 113 -16.59 0.14 1.65
CA LEU A 113 -16.15 0.49 0.31
C LEU A 113 -15.12 1.63 0.34
N ASN A 114 -15.30 2.62 1.20
CA ASN A 114 -14.35 3.71 1.38
C ASN A 114 -12.98 3.22 1.88
N ARG A 115 -12.98 2.35 2.89
CA ARG A 115 -11.77 1.71 3.44
C ARG A 115 -11.02 0.91 2.38
N LEU A 116 -11.74 0.14 1.57
CA LEU A 116 -11.17 -0.63 0.47
C LEU A 116 -10.58 0.28 -0.62
N ARG A 117 -11.23 1.41 -0.95
CA ARG A 117 -10.69 2.41 -1.88
C ARG A 117 -9.39 3.03 -1.35
N LEU A 118 -9.31 3.29 -0.04
CA LEU A 118 -8.12 3.80 0.63
C LEU A 118 -6.95 2.81 0.52
N LEU A 119 -7.22 1.52 0.78
CA LEU A 119 -6.25 0.43 0.60
C LEU A 119 -5.81 0.29 -0.87
N ALA A 120 -6.76 0.39 -1.81
CA ALA A 120 -6.46 0.34 -3.24
C ALA A 120 -5.59 1.53 -3.69
N GLU A 121 -5.77 2.71 -3.11
CA GLU A 121 -4.95 3.89 -3.38
C GLU A 121 -3.52 3.72 -2.85
N ALA A 122 -3.38 3.22 -1.61
CA ALA A 122 -2.07 2.86 -1.04
C ALA A 122 -1.34 1.87 -1.97
N ARG A 123 -2.05 0.84 -2.44
CA ARG A 123 -1.52 -0.14 -3.38
C ARG A 123 -1.02 0.51 -4.67
N ARG A 124 -1.78 1.43 -5.26
CA ARG A 124 -1.41 2.13 -6.50
C ARG A 124 -0.16 3.00 -6.34
N VAL A 125 -0.05 3.74 -5.24
CA VAL A 125 1.14 4.57 -4.98
C VAL A 125 2.38 3.71 -4.84
N THR A 126 2.27 2.61 -4.11
CA THR A 126 3.36 1.67 -3.92
C THR A 126 3.75 0.97 -5.22
N ALA A 127 2.76 0.48 -6.00
CA ALA A 127 2.98 -0.15 -7.29
C ALA A 127 3.67 0.77 -8.32
N GLY A 128 3.43 2.09 -8.26
CA GLY A 128 4.11 3.05 -9.11
C GLY A 128 5.64 3.09 -8.92
N VAL A 129 6.11 2.72 -7.73
CA VAL A 129 7.53 2.75 -7.37
C VAL A 129 8.12 1.35 -7.37
N ALA A 130 7.41 0.35 -6.85
CA ALA A 130 7.84 -1.04 -6.75
C ALA A 130 6.67 -2.00 -6.93
N ASP A 131 6.84 -2.96 -7.84
CA ASP A 131 5.86 -4.03 -8.08
C ASP A 131 5.95 -5.11 -6.98
N PHE A 132 5.55 -4.76 -5.75
CA PHE A 132 5.53 -5.71 -4.63
C PHE A 132 4.63 -6.90 -4.91
N GLU A 133 3.56 -6.76 -5.70
CA GLU A 133 2.71 -7.90 -6.06
C GLU A 133 3.44 -8.96 -6.87
N LYS A 134 4.37 -8.54 -7.75
CA LYS A 134 5.20 -9.51 -8.48
C LYS A 134 6.13 -10.25 -7.53
N LEU A 135 6.67 -9.55 -6.53
CA LEU A 135 7.53 -10.13 -5.50
C LEU A 135 6.77 -11.06 -4.54
N ILE A 136 5.56 -10.68 -4.13
CA ILE A 136 4.71 -11.49 -3.23
C ILE A 136 4.14 -12.71 -3.97
N GLY A 137 3.75 -12.53 -5.25
CA GLY A 137 3.23 -13.60 -6.10
C GLY A 137 4.27 -14.65 -6.48
N GLU A 138 5.53 -14.26 -6.72
CA GLU A 138 6.62 -15.23 -6.92
C GLU A 138 6.95 -16.03 -5.64
N GLY A 139 6.71 -15.46 -4.45
CA GLY A 139 6.84 -16.16 -3.18
C GLY A 139 5.70 -17.15 -2.86
N ALA A 140 4.54 -17.03 -3.51
CA ALA A 140 3.40 -17.94 -3.32
C ALA A 140 3.45 -19.18 -4.24
N ALA A 141 4.31 -19.17 -5.26
CA ALA A 141 4.51 -20.32 -6.16
C ALA A 141 5.54 -21.35 -5.65
N GLN A 142 6.07 -21.16 -4.44
CA GLN A 142 6.97 -22.10 -3.77
C GLN A 142 6.45 -22.44 -2.38
N ALA A 143 5.32 -23.15 -2.33
CA ALA A 143 4.84 -23.84 -1.14
C ALA A 143 4.22 -25.18 -1.54
#